data_AF-A0A7Y4VXZ5-F1
#
_entry.id   AF-A0A7Y4VXZ5-F1
#
_cell.length_a   1.000
_cell.length_b   1.000
_cell.length_c   1.000
_cell.angle_alpha   90.00
_cell.angle_beta   90.00
_cell.angle_gamma   90.00
#
_symmetry.space_group_name_H-M   'P 1'
#
loop_
_entity.id
_entity.type
_entity.pdbx_description
1 polymer ?
#
loop_
_entity_poly.entity_id
_entity_poly.type
_entity_poly.pdbx_seq_one_letter_code
_entity_poly.pdbx_strand_id
1 'polypeptide(L)'
;GEWKTYRTVTPIWKDRLDRFGGTRLLLAHARSAFRNEGVQVENNMPFVEEGAAFVFNGELRGVRLQAEGRIGAEKLFRVFRRMGGDERTEALTRAMELVVRRTSYVRAMNFVLATGTILRIGTHYSESPDYFTMHVKEAGARQAVCSEGFPGESGWRALPNGTVLEWS
;
A
#
# COMPACT_ATOMS: atom_id res chain seq x y z
N GLY A 1 -8.13 -0.68 -18.56
CA GLY A 1 -9.01 -1.49 -17.70
C GLY A 1 -9.47 -0.63 -16.53
N GLU A 2 -10.58 -0.98 -15.89
CA GLU A 2 -11.15 -0.21 -14.77
C GLU A 2 -11.02 -0.97 -13.45
N TRP A 3 -10.77 -0.25 -12.36
CA TRP A 3 -10.72 -0.83 -11.01
C TRP A 3 -12.12 -1.22 -10.54
N LYS A 4 -12.31 -2.50 -10.23
CA LYS A 4 -13.47 -2.99 -9.46
C LYS A 4 -13.08 -3.05 -7.99
N THR A 5 -13.78 -2.31 -7.13
CA THR A 5 -13.46 -2.23 -5.70
C THR A 5 -14.48 -2.99 -4.87
N TYR A 6 -13.99 -3.70 -3.85
CA TYR A 6 -14.81 -4.30 -2.81
C TYR A 6 -14.16 -3.99 -1.46
N ARG A 7 -14.96 -3.48 -0.52
CA ARG A 7 -14.54 -3.11 0.84
C ARG A 7 -15.59 -3.60 1.82
N THR A 8 -15.16 -4.17 2.93
CA THR A 8 -16.04 -4.69 3.99
C THR A 8 -15.36 -4.56 5.35
N VAL A 9 -16.16 -4.49 6.40
CA VAL A 9 -15.69 -4.65 7.79
C VAL A 9 -15.72 -6.12 8.24
N THR A 10 -16.24 -7.01 7.39
CA THR A 10 -16.26 -8.45 7.64
C THR A 10 -14.83 -8.99 7.62
N PRO A 11 -14.40 -9.77 8.65
CA PRO A 11 -13.10 -10.41 8.62
C PRO A 11 -12.94 -11.31 7.40
N ILE A 12 -11.73 -11.32 6.80
CA ILE A 12 -11.50 -12.00 5.51
C ILE A 12 -11.88 -13.48 5.53
N TRP A 13 -11.67 -14.17 6.65
CA TRP A 13 -12.02 -15.59 6.83
C TRP A 13 -13.53 -15.87 6.98
N LYS A 14 -14.36 -14.82 7.10
CA LYS A 14 -15.83 -14.93 7.13
C LYS A 14 -16.47 -14.43 5.83
N ASP A 15 -15.70 -13.84 4.93
CA ASP A 15 -16.24 -13.28 3.68
C ASP A 15 -16.31 -14.35 2.58
N ARG A 16 -17.22 -14.12 1.63
CA ARG A 16 -17.45 -14.97 0.46
C ARG A 16 -16.61 -14.48 -0.71
N LEU A 17 -15.42 -15.08 -0.87
CA LEU A 17 -14.47 -14.72 -1.92
C LEU A 17 -14.77 -15.38 -3.28
N ASP A 18 -15.64 -16.40 -3.30
CA ASP A 18 -16.11 -17.12 -4.48
C ASP A 18 -16.88 -16.23 -5.48
N ARG A 19 -17.32 -15.05 -5.05
CA ARG A 19 -17.98 -14.07 -5.92
C ARG A 19 -17.03 -13.35 -6.89
N PHE A 20 -15.72 -13.44 -6.68
CA PHE A 20 -14.74 -12.73 -7.51
C PHE A 20 -14.27 -13.60 -8.67
N GLY A 21 -14.21 -13.02 -9.87
CA GLY A 21 -13.65 -13.67 -11.05
C GLY A 21 -12.13 -13.49 -11.16
N GLY A 22 -11.56 -13.94 -12.27
CA GLY A 22 -10.13 -13.75 -12.58
C GLY A 22 -9.77 -12.29 -12.88
N THR A 23 -8.56 -11.89 -12.52
CA THR A 23 -7.98 -10.58 -12.85
C THR A 23 -6.49 -10.73 -13.18
N ARG A 24 -5.94 -9.78 -13.95
CA ARG A 24 -4.51 -9.66 -14.21
C ARG A 24 -3.78 -8.90 -13.12
N LEU A 25 -4.50 -8.07 -12.36
CA LEU A 25 -3.96 -7.28 -11.27
C LEU A 25 -4.92 -7.28 -10.09
N LEU A 26 -4.39 -7.61 -8.92
CA LEU A 26 -5.11 -7.65 -7.65
C LEU A 26 -4.34 -6.81 -6.63
N LEU A 27 -5.06 -5.91 -5.96
CA LEU A 27 -4.55 -5.16 -4.82
C LEU A 27 -5.49 -5.37 -3.63
N ALA A 28 -4.97 -5.92 -2.55
CA ALA A 28 -5.75 -6.30 -1.36
C ALA A 28 -5.10 -5.79 -0.09
N HIS A 29 -5.92 -5.44 0.91
CA HIS A 29 -5.44 -5.00 2.21
C HIS A 29 -6.39 -5.46 3.32
N ALA A 30 -5.86 -6.23 4.27
CA ALA A 30 -6.58 -6.59 5.49
C ALA A 30 -6.23 -5.57 6.59
N ARG A 31 -7.24 -4.80 7.04
CA ARG A 31 -7.04 -3.78 8.07
C ARG A 31 -7.19 -4.39 9.47
N SER A 32 -6.17 -4.23 10.31
CA SER A 32 -6.30 -4.40 11.76
C SER A 32 -6.79 -3.10 12.38
N ALA A 33 -8.03 -3.06 12.86
CA ALA A 33 -8.57 -1.91 13.58
C ALA A 33 -8.23 -2.04 15.07
N PHE A 34 -7.09 -1.49 15.49
CA PHE A 34 -6.76 -1.39 16.91
C PHE A 34 -7.75 -0.41 17.58
N ARG A 35 -8.46 -0.85 18.63
CA ARG A 35 -9.39 -0.07 19.48
C ARG A 35 -10.77 0.31 18.93
N ASN A 36 -11.26 -0.31 17.85
CA ASN A 36 -12.62 -0.05 17.28
C ASN A 36 -12.90 1.42 16.88
N GLU A 37 -11.90 2.32 16.90
CA GLU A 37 -12.06 3.68 16.42
C GLU A 37 -12.02 3.71 14.88
N GLY A 38 -13.02 4.34 14.25
CA GLY A 38 -13.04 4.55 12.80
C GLY A 38 -13.33 3.31 11.95
N VAL A 39 -14.15 2.38 12.45
CA VAL A 39 -14.74 1.24 11.70
C VAL A 39 -15.82 1.74 10.73
N GLN A 40 -15.41 2.56 9.77
CA GLN A 40 -16.18 2.93 8.60
C GLN A 40 -15.59 2.18 7.41
N VAL A 41 -16.44 1.56 6.60
CA VAL A 41 -16.00 0.74 5.45
C VAL A 41 -15.19 1.57 4.45
N GLU A 42 -15.49 2.86 4.37
CA GLU A 42 -14.84 3.85 3.53
C GLU A 42 -13.38 4.09 3.89
N ASN A 43 -13.00 3.77 5.14
CA ASN A 43 -11.62 3.86 5.62
C ASN A 43 -10.81 2.60 5.29
N ASN A 44 -11.45 1.55 4.76
CA ASN A 44 -10.73 0.36 4.30
C ASN A 44 -10.15 0.60 2.92
N MET A 45 -8.92 0.13 2.74
CA MET A 45 -8.17 0.19 1.50
C MET A 45 -8.49 -1.03 0.62
N PRO A 46 -8.32 -0.95 -0.71
CA PRO A 46 -7.63 0.12 -1.46
C PRO A 46 -8.45 1.41 -1.59
N PHE A 47 -7.74 2.55 -1.62
CA PHE A 47 -8.29 3.82 -2.13
C PHE A 47 -8.13 3.86 -3.63
N VAL A 48 -9.16 4.30 -4.35
CA VAL A 48 -9.16 4.38 -5.81
C VAL A 48 -9.64 5.76 -6.24
N GLU A 49 -8.87 6.40 -7.12
CA GLU A 49 -9.14 7.74 -7.65
C GLU A 49 -8.49 7.84 -9.04
N GLU A 50 -9.25 8.27 -10.06
CA GLU A 50 -8.76 8.55 -11.42
C GLU A 50 -7.85 7.44 -12.03
N GLY A 51 -8.26 6.18 -11.90
CA GLY A 51 -7.51 5.05 -12.47
C GLY A 51 -6.30 4.57 -11.65
N ALA A 52 -5.98 5.23 -10.54
CA ALA A 52 -4.98 4.78 -9.58
C ALA A 52 -5.61 4.05 -8.39
N ALA A 53 -4.93 3.03 -7.87
CA ALA A 53 -5.29 2.34 -6.63
C ALA A 53 -4.14 2.35 -5.62
N PHE A 54 -4.45 2.48 -4.34
CA PHE A 54 -3.47 2.66 -3.28
C PHE A 54 -3.81 1.87 -2.02
N VAL A 55 -2.80 1.19 -1.47
CA VAL A 55 -2.83 0.59 -0.13
C VAL A 55 -1.63 1.08 0.67
N PHE A 56 -1.81 1.18 1.98
CA PHE A 56 -0.80 1.63 2.92
C PHE A 56 -0.84 0.75 4.17
N ASN A 57 0.32 0.31 4.63
CA ASN A 57 0.49 -0.36 5.91
C ASN A 57 1.57 0.38 6.71
N GLY A 58 1.18 0.94 7.84
CA GLY A 58 2.10 1.73 8.66
C GLY A 58 1.39 2.65 9.63
N GLU A 59 2.19 3.49 10.27
CA GLU A 59 1.72 4.47 11.25
C GLU A 59 2.65 5.68 11.26
N LEU A 60 2.06 6.84 10.99
CA LEU A 60 2.73 8.14 11.00
C LEU A 60 2.06 9.04 12.04
N ARG A 61 2.85 9.75 12.86
CA ARG A 61 2.33 10.71 13.85
C ARG A 61 3.03 12.07 13.71
N GLY A 62 2.23 13.13 13.89
CA GLY A 62 2.69 14.52 13.75
C GLY A 62 3.18 14.85 12.34
N VAL A 63 2.45 14.38 11.33
CA VAL A 63 2.69 14.71 9.92
C VAL A 63 2.38 16.20 9.69
N ARG A 64 3.39 16.96 9.25
CA ARG A 64 3.30 18.41 8.96
C ARG A 64 3.20 18.68 7.46
N LEU A 65 2.37 17.91 6.78
CA LEU A 65 2.02 18.08 5.37
C LEU A 65 0.53 18.35 5.28
N GLN A 66 0.15 19.43 4.60
CA GLN A 66 -1.23 19.74 4.32
C GLN A 66 -1.67 18.98 3.06
N ALA A 67 -2.68 18.13 3.22
CA ALA A 67 -3.28 17.37 2.15
C ALA A 67 -4.75 17.12 2.45
N GLU A 68 -5.57 17.13 1.40
CA GLU A 68 -6.98 16.78 1.49
C GLU A 68 -7.15 15.28 1.73
N GLY A 69 -8.23 14.90 2.41
CA GLY A 69 -8.57 13.50 2.68
C GLY A 69 -9.14 13.32 4.08
N ARG A 70 -9.90 12.24 4.27
CA ARG A 70 -10.60 11.99 5.53
C ARG A 70 -9.68 11.41 6.60
N ILE A 71 -8.76 10.55 6.17
CA ILE A 71 -7.80 9.86 7.05
C ILE A 71 -6.36 9.98 6.54
N GLY A 72 -5.38 9.69 7.40
CA GLY A 72 -3.96 9.83 7.09
C GLY A 72 -3.52 9.09 5.82
N ALA A 73 -3.97 7.84 5.63
CA ALA A 73 -3.62 7.06 4.45
C ALA A 73 -4.21 7.64 3.13
N GLU A 74 -5.41 8.20 3.16
CA GLU A 74 -6.01 8.89 2.01
C GLU A 74 -5.25 10.19 1.69
N LYS A 75 -4.84 10.94 2.72
CA LYS A 75 -3.99 12.14 2.57
C LYS A 75 -2.65 11.78 1.93
N LEU A 76 -2.00 10.70 2.38
CA LEU A 76 -0.76 10.20 1.79
C LEU A 76 -0.94 9.81 0.32
N PHE A 77 -2.03 9.12 -0.02
CA PHE A 77 -2.34 8.78 -1.40
C PHE A 77 -2.35 10.03 -2.28
N ARG A 78 -3.05 11.09 -1.87
CA ARG A 78 -3.12 12.35 -2.63
C ARG A 78 -1.76 13.06 -2.72
N VAL A 79 -0.96 13.05 -1.66
CA VAL A 79 0.42 13.57 -1.70
C VAL A 79 1.24 12.82 -2.75
N PHE A 80 1.21 11.49 -2.73
CA PHE A 80 1.96 10.66 -3.67
C PHE A 80 1.47 10.78 -5.10
N ARG A 81 0.16 10.92 -5.34
CA ARG A 81 -0.37 11.24 -6.67
C ARG A 81 0.13 12.61 -7.16
N ARG A 82 -0.01 13.65 -6.33
CA ARG A 82 0.38 15.02 -6.68
C ARG A 82 1.88 15.17 -6.94
N MET A 83 2.72 14.51 -6.12
CA MET A 83 4.18 14.60 -6.23
C MET A 83 4.76 13.61 -7.23
N GLY A 84 4.13 12.44 -7.37
CA GLY A 84 4.56 11.40 -8.30
C GLY A 84 4.35 11.77 -9.77
N GLY A 85 3.37 12.65 -10.05
CA GLY A 85 3.04 13.08 -11.42
C GLY A 85 2.78 11.90 -12.34
N ASP A 86 3.17 12.04 -13.62
CA ASP A 86 3.22 10.97 -14.63
C ASP A 86 4.32 9.95 -14.30
N GLU A 87 4.12 9.17 -13.24
CA GLU A 87 4.64 7.80 -13.20
C GLU A 87 6.18 7.65 -13.17
N ARG A 88 6.90 8.39 -12.31
CA ARG A 88 8.35 8.15 -12.11
C ARG A 88 8.70 7.74 -10.70
N THR A 89 9.39 6.61 -10.58
CA THR A 89 9.90 6.06 -9.30
C THR A 89 10.70 7.07 -8.50
N GLU A 90 11.57 7.85 -9.14
CA GLU A 90 12.37 8.88 -8.47
C GLU A 90 11.52 9.99 -7.82
N ALA A 91 10.41 10.38 -8.45
CA ALA A 91 9.51 11.37 -7.88
C ALA A 91 8.81 10.83 -6.63
N LEU A 92 8.42 9.55 -6.68
CA LEU A 92 7.80 8.87 -5.55
C LEU A 92 8.81 8.63 -4.41
N THR A 93 10.07 8.33 -4.71
CA THR A 93 11.16 8.29 -3.72
C THR A 93 11.31 9.62 -3.01
N ARG A 94 11.39 10.74 -3.75
CA ARG A 94 11.47 12.08 -3.15
C ARG A 94 10.23 12.45 -2.32
N ALA A 95 9.06 11.99 -2.75
CA ALA A 95 7.82 12.18 -2.01
C ALA A 95 7.83 11.39 -0.69
N MET A 96 8.24 10.12 -0.72
CA MET A 96 8.42 9.29 0.47
C MET A 96 9.39 9.94 1.45
N GLU A 97 10.57 10.38 0.99
CA GLU A 97 11.53 11.08 1.84
C GLU A 97 10.98 12.39 2.41
N LEU A 98 10.22 13.16 1.62
CA LEU A 98 9.60 14.39 2.11
C LEU A 98 8.61 14.10 3.23
N VAL A 99 7.78 13.07 3.09
CA VAL A 99 6.85 12.63 4.14
C VAL A 99 7.63 12.26 5.40
N VAL A 100 8.70 11.48 5.29
CA VAL A 100 9.56 11.13 6.44
C VAL A 100 10.13 12.39 7.10
N ARG A 101 10.76 13.29 6.33
CA ARG A 101 11.34 14.55 6.85
C ARG A 101 10.31 15.47 7.50
N ARG A 102 9.04 15.40 7.09
CA ARG A 102 7.94 16.24 7.59
C ARG A 102 7.08 15.53 8.62
N THR A 103 7.51 14.39 9.17
CA THR A 103 6.77 13.61 10.16
C THR A 103 7.60 13.45 11.43
N SER A 104 7.04 13.76 12.59
CA SER A 104 7.79 13.66 13.86
C SER A 104 8.05 12.22 14.31
N TYR A 105 7.19 11.27 13.92
CA TYR A 105 7.34 9.87 14.26
C TYR A 105 6.82 8.98 13.13
N VAL A 106 7.69 8.09 12.67
CA VAL A 106 7.43 7.13 11.59
C VAL A 106 7.68 5.74 12.13
N ARG A 107 6.62 4.98 12.42
CA ARG A 107 6.78 3.56 12.76
C ARG A 107 7.09 2.77 11.48
N ALA A 108 6.21 2.94 10.49
CA ALA A 108 6.35 2.41 9.15
C ALA A 108 5.49 3.18 8.13
N MET A 109 5.86 3.07 6.86
CA MET A 109 5.21 3.60 5.68
C MET A 109 5.48 2.65 4.51
N ASN A 110 4.80 1.52 4.53
CA ASN A 110 4.75 0.65 3.37
C ASN A 110 3.56 1.03 2.52
N PHE A 111 3.74 1.10 1.22
CA PHE A 111 2.63 1.36 0.32
C PHE A 111 2.82 0.65 -1.02
N VAL A 112 1.68 0.42 -1.68
CA VAL A 112 1.64 0.06 -3.10
C VAL A 112 0.71 1.03 -3.79
N LEU A 113 1.23 1.68 -4.83
CA LEU A 113 0.52 2.57 -5.74
C LEU A 113 0.47 1.90 -7.11
N ALA A 114 -0.74 1.58 -7.57
CA ALA A 114 -0.98 0.95 -8.86
C ALA A 114 -1.61 1.95 -9.83
N THR A 115 -1.00 2.16 -11.00
CA THR A 115 -1.54 2.97 -12.09
C THR A 115 -1.45 2.18 -13.39
N GLY A 116 -2.59 1.88 -14.01
CA GLY A 116 -2.63 0.98 -15.16
C GLY A 116 -2.12 -0.43 -14.81
N THR A 117 -1.02 -0.86 -15.44
CA THR A 117 -0.32 -2.12 -15.11
C THR A 117 0.92 -1.91 -14.26
N ILE A 118 1.28 -0.66 -13.96
CA ILE A 118 2.49 -0.33 -13.23
C ILE A 118 2.21 -0.34 -11.73
N LEU A 119 3.03 -1.06 -10.98
CA LEU A 119 3.05 -1.08 -9.53
C LEU A 119 4.28 -0.37 -9.00
N ARG A 120 4.07 0.61 -8.13
CA ARG A 120 5.13 1.26 -7.36
C ARG A 120 5.00 0.91 -5.90
N ILE A 121 6.07 0.34 -5.36
CA ILE A 121 6.09 -0.32 -4.06
C ILE A 121 7.12 0.40 -3.22
N GLY A 122 6.68 1.13 -2.19
CA GLY A 122 7.57 1.85 -1.28
C GLY A 122 7.63 1.17 0.08
N THR A 123 8.84 1.02 0.62
CA THR A 123 9.07 0.51 1.98
C THR A 123 9.87 1.51 2.79
N HIS A 124 9.37 1.84 3.98
CA HIS A 124 10.12 2.60 4.96
C HIS A 124 9.65 2.24 6.38
N TYR A 125 10.54 1.85 7.27
CA TYR A 125 10.21 1.55 8.66
C TYR A 125 11.36 1.92 9.60
N SER A 126 11.02 2.26 10.84
CA SER A 126 12.00 2.52 11.91
C SER A 126 11.88 1.52 13.08
N GLU A 127 10.83 0.69 13.08
CA GLU A 127 10.55 -0.30 14.13
C GLU A 127 10.01 -1.59 13.51
N SER A 128 10.07 -2.69 14.26
CA SER A 128 9.45 -3.98 13.89
C SER A 128 9.81 -4.47 12.46
N PRO A 129 11.11 -4.59 12.11
CA PRO A 129 11.54 -5.01 10.77
C PRO A 129 10.91 -6.33 10.32
N ASP A 130 10.75 -7.29 11.24
CA ASP A 130 10.15 -8.60 10.95
C ASP A 130 8.69 -8.49 10.47
N TYR A 131 7.98 -7.44 10.88
CA TYR A 131 6.58 -7.20 10.50
C TYR A 131 6.45 -6.29 9.27
N PHE A 132 7.33 -5.29 9.13
CA PHE A 132 7.23 -4.28 8.07
C PHE A 132 8.16 -4.51 6.88
N THR A 133 8.99 -5.54 6.87
CA THR A 133 9.75 -5.88 5.66
C THR A 133 8.77 -6.38 4.60
N MET A 134 8.68 -5.66 3.47
CA MET A 134 7.94 -6.18 2.32
C MET A 134 8.76 -7.22 1.56
N HIS A 135 8.07 -8.23 1.05
CA HIS A 135 8.63 -9.33 0.31
C HIS A 135 8.08 -9.33 -1.11
N VAL A 136 8.96 -9.57 -2.07
CA VAL A 136 8.64 -9.67 -3.48
C VAL A 136 8.96 -11.06 -4.01
N LYS A 137 8.15 -11.53 -4.94
CA LYS A 137 8.38 -12.79 -5.66
C LYS A 137 8.04 -12.63 -7.13
N GLU A 138 8.91 -13.15 -7.98
CA GLU A 138 8.72 -13.21 -9.43
C GLU A 138 8.76 -14.69 -9.85
N ALA A 139 7.69 -15.17 -10.47
CA ALA A 139 7.53 -16.56 -10.89
C ALA A 139 6.91 -16.61 -12.30
N GLY A 140 7.77 -16.61 -13.32
CA GLY A 140 7.33 -16.51 -14.72
C GLY A 140 6.59 -15.19 -14.96
N ALA A 141 5.36 -15.27 -15.48
CA ALA A 141 4.51 -14.10 -15.74
C ALA A 141 3.77 -13.57 -14.49
N ARG A 142 4.01 -14.13 -13.29
CA ARG A 142 3.36 -13.72 -12.05
C ARG A 142 4.33 -12.97 -11.15
N GLN A 143 3.88 -11.84 -10.64
CA GLN A 143 4.59 -11.01 -9.68
C GLN A 143 3.71 -10.87 -8.43
N ALA A 144 4.32 -10.95 -7.24
CA ALA A 144 3.62 -10.81 -5.96
C ALA A 144 4.42 -9.96 -4.98
N VAL A 145 3.73 -9.05 -4.29
CA VAL A 145 4.26 -8.25 -3.17
C VAL A 145 3.40 -8.52 -1.97
N CYS A 146 4.01 -8.91 -0.85
CA CYS A 146 3.30 -9.18 0.40
C CYS A 146 4.11 -8.69 1.61
N SER A 147 3.45 -8.42 2.72
CA SER A 147 4.14 -8.19 4.00
C SER A 147 4.85 -9.46 4.50
N GLU A 148 4.30 -10.63 4.18
CA GLU A 148 4.85 -11.92 4.53
C GLU A 148 4.68 -12.88 3.34
N GLY A 149 5.65 -13.77 3.12
CA GLY A 149 5.55 -14.77 2.05
C GLY A 149 4.43 -15.78 2.32
N PHE A 150 3.79 -16.27 1.25
CA PHE A 150 2.72 -17.25 1.42
C PHE A 150 3.23 -18.57 2.04
N PRO A 151 2.47 -19.19 2.96
CA PRO A 151 2.85 -20.46 3.56
C PRO A 151 3.11 -21.53 2.50
N GLY A 152 4.24 -22.23 2.63
CA GLY A 152 4.64 -23.28 1.68
C GLY A 152 5.25 -22.78 0.37
N GLU A 153 5.40 -21.47 0.18
CA GLU A 153 6.07 -20.90 -0.99
C GLU A 153 7.51 -20.47 -0.70
N SER A 154 8.42 -20.77 -1.62
CA SER A 154 9.80 -20.29 -1.63
C SER A 154 10.02 -19.20 -2.70
N GLY A 155 11.22 -18.61 -2.74
CA GLY A 155 11.61 -17.62 -3.75
C GLY A 155 11.21 -16.17 -3.44
N TRP A 156 10.83 -15.89 -2.20
CA TRP A 156 10.57 -14.52 -1.73
C TRP A 156 11.89 -13.80 -1.45
N ARG A 157 11.97 -12.54 -1.86
CA ARG A 157 13.10 -11.64 -1.61
C ARG A 157 12.61 -10.44 -0.81
N ALA A 158 13.30 -10.11 0.28
CA ALA A 158 13.03 -8.90 1.05
C ALA A 158 13.37 -7.65 0.23
N LEU A 159 12.51 -6.63 0.31
CA LEU A 159 12.80 -5.29 -0.19
C LEU A 159 13.61 -4.51 0.85
N PRO A 160 14.76 -3.91 0.46
CA PRO A 160 15.55 -3.11 1.39
C PRO A 160 14.76 -1.92 1.92
N ASN A 161 14.90 -1.61 3.21
CA ASN A 161 14.26 -0.45 3.83
C ASN A 161 14.63 0.85 3.11
N GLY A 162 13.68 1.79 3.01
CA GLY A 162 13.87 3.09 2.38
C GLY A 162 13.90 3.07 0.85
N THR A 163 13.41 2.00 0.23
CA THR A 163 13.40 1.88 -1.24
C THR A 163 12.01 2.07 -1.83
N VAL A 164 11.99 2.50 -3.09
CA VAL A 164 10.81 2.43 -3.97
C VAL A 164 11.18 1.57 -5.17
N LEU A 165 10.41 0.51 -5.40
CA LEU A 165 10.53 -0.39 -6.55
C LEU A 165 9.39 -0.15 -7.53
N GLU A 166 9.65 -0.37 -8.81
CA GLU A 166 8.64 -0.37 -9.87
C GLU A 166 8.57 -1.74 -10.56
N TRP A 167 7.36 -2.17 -10.85
CA TRP A 167 7.04 -3.34 -11.65
C TRP A 167 6.02 -2.99 -12.73
N SER A 168 6.17 -3.58 -13.91
CA SER A 168 5.31 -3.37 -15.08
C SER A 168 4.97 -4.65 -15.82
#